data_AF-I0Z084-F1
#
_entry.id   AF-I0Z084-F1
#
_cell.length_a   1.000
_cell.length_b   1.000
_cell.length_c   1.000
_cell.angle_alpha   90.00
_cell.angle_beta   90.00
_cell.angle_gamma   90.00
#
_symmetry.space_group_name_H-M   'P 1'
#
loop_
_entity.id
_entity.type
_entity.pdbx_description
1 polymer ?
#
loop_
_entity_poly.entity_id
_entity_poly.type
_entity_poly.pdbx_seq_one_letter_code
_entity_poly.pdbx_strand_id
1 'polypeptide(L)'
;MGEQLVYIAGLTVGAQIVFGDQVKADTYRRLDTLPDLVDLDQAFGQQSSLNYEEMVSGRPAVAPLAKRGCVEHILLTERDAVLCRSLAQAARAQNPSAQPLVVGAVGEAHLEGIADLWEGRRWQDVIDEMGTGTGRAQKFRHAKPGAEGVRRALLESVIRLSCRDSVSSDLASNLGPLPEDELASYQFTHELYGSTRMLLACLTREQLTQVCSGWRCDMEEVLAPVRQARPVNGGSGCDLDLILELRTLHFELPN
;
A
#
# COMPACT_ATOMS: atom_id res chain seq x y z
N MET A 1 -22.17 1.57 3.96
CA MET A 1 -23.09 2.38 3.14
C MET A 1 -22.81 2.27 1.63
N GLY A 2 -21.55 2.30 1.17
CA GLY A 2 -21.22 2.19 -0.27
C GLY A 2 -21.66 0.87 -0.95
N GLU A 3 -21.47 -0.29 -0.31
CA GLU A 3 -21.89 -1.59 -0.88
C GLU A 3 -23.40 -1.69 -1.11
N GLN A 4 -24.21 -1.11 -0.22
CA GLN A 4 -25.67 -1.08 -0.37
C GLN A 4 -26.09 -0.27 -1.62
N LEU A 5 -25.40 0.81 -1.92
CA LEU A 5 -25.64 1.61 -3.13
C LEU A 5 -25.28 0.85 -4.40
N VAL A 6 -24.19 0.08 -4.37
CA VAL A 6 -23.81 -0.83 -5.47
C VAL A 6 -24.90 -1.88 -5.71
N TYR A 7 -25.41 -2.51 -4.65
CA TYR A 7 -26.50 -3.48 -4.77
C TYR A 7 -27.76 -2.84 -5.39
N ILE A 8 -28.15 -1.65 -4.93
CA ILE A 8 -29.30 -0.92 -5.49
C ILE A 8 -29.05 -0.61 -6.97
N ALA A 9 -27.88 -0.08 -7.32
CA ALA A 9 -27.55 0.26 -8.70
C ALA A 9 -27.58 -0.96 -9.62
N GLY A 10 -26.93 -2.06 -9.22
CA GLY A 10 -26.90 -3.29 -10.02
C GLY A 10 -28.27 -3.95 -10.17
N LEU A 11 -29.07 -4.01 -9.09
CA LEU A 11 -30.44 -4.54 -9.14
C LEU A 11 -31.35 -3.70 -10.04
N THR A 12 -31.19 -2.37 -10.03
CA THR A 12 -32.01 -1.45 -10.83
C THR A 12 -31.84 -1.68 -12.33
N VAL A 13 -30.64 -2.06 -12.77
CA VAL A 13 -30.35 -2.34 -14.19
C VAL A 13 -30.38 -3.84 -14.53
N GLY A 14 -30.78 -4.69 -13.57
CA GLY A 14 -30.79 -6.15 -13.74
C GLY A 14 -29.40 -6.74 -13.99
N ALA A 15 -28.33 -6.07 -13.55
CA ALA A 15 -26.96 -6.53 -13.77
C ALA A 15 -26.54 -7.57 -12.73
N GLN A 16 -25.70 -8.49 -13.17
CA GLN A 16 -24.90 -9.30 -12.26
C GLN A 16 -23.81 -8.43 -11.64
N ILE A 17 -23.74 -8.41 -10.31
CA ILE A 17 -22.75 -7.63 -9.58
C ILE A 17 -21.54 -8.50 -9.27
N VAL A 18 -20.34 -7.98 -9.56
CA VAL A 18 -19.06 -8.58 -9.22
C VAL A 18 -18.33 -7.64 -8.27
N PHE A 19 -18.01 -8.12 -7.07
CA PHE A 19 -17.22 -7.35 -6.11
C PHE A 19 -15.73 -7.54 -6.37
N GLY A 20 -14.98 -6.44 -6.28
CA GLY A 20 -13.52 -6.51 -6.15
C GLY A 20 -13.18 -7.33 -4.91
N ASP A 21 -12.52 -8.47 -5.12
CA ASP A 21 -12.25 -9.48 -4.09
C ASP A 21 -11.46 -8.93 -2.90
N GLN A 22 -11.64 -9.52 -1.71
CA GLN A 22 -10.81 -9.22 -0.54
C GLN A 22 -9.37 -9.69 -0.76
N VAL A 23 -8.41 -9.07 -0.05
CA VAL A 23 -7.00 -9.45 -0.16
C VAL A 23 -6.84 -10.88 0.34
N LYS A 24 -6.28 -11.77 -0.49
CA LYS A 24 -6.15 -13.20 -0.18
C LYS A 24 -4.84 -13.51 0.52
N ALA A 25 -4.79 -14.66 1.19
CA ALA A 25 -3.58 -15.20 1.81
C ALA A 25 -2.35 -15.18 0.88
N ASP A 26 -2.54 -15.47 -0.41
CA ASP A 26 -1.47 -15.43 -1.40
C ASP A 26 -0.94 -14.01 -1.65
N THR A 27 -1.80 -12.99 -1.62
CA THR A 27 -1.38 -11.59 -1.73
C THR A 27 -0.52 -11.20 -0.53
N TYR A 28 -0.92 -11.56 0.68
CA TYR A 28 -0.13 -11.28 1.89
C TYR A 28 1.23 -11.97 1.84
N ARG A 29 1.27 -13.25 1.45
CA ARG A 29 2.53 -13.99 1.30
C ARG A 29 3.45 -13.35 0.27
N ARG A 30 2.90 -12.87 -0.85
CA ARG A 30 3.66 -12.16 -1.89
C ARG A 30 4.19 -10.83 -1.38
N LEU A 31 3.39 -10.06 -0.64
CA LEU A 31 3.82 -8.79 -0.04
C LEU A 31 4.93 -8.95 1.01
N ASP A 32 4.93 -10.07 1.73
CA ASP A 32 5.97 -10.38 2.71
C ASP A 32 7.29 -10.81 2.02
N THR A 33 7.20 -11.52 0.89
CA THR A 33 8.36 -12.20 0.27
C THR A 33 8.98 -11.50 -0.93
N LEU A 34 8.22 -10.74 -1.71
CA LEU A 34 8.68 -10.18 -2.99
C LEU A 34 9.30 -8.77 -2.88
N PRO A 35 8.68 -7.78 -2.21
CA PRO A 35 9.26 -6.45 -2.07
C PRO A 35 10.54 -6.50 -1.23
N ASP A 36 11.58 -5.73 -1.58
CA ASP A 36 12.68 -5.49 -0.65
C ASP A 36 12.36 -4.36 0.36
N LEU A 37 13.30 -4.03 1.26
CA LEU A 37 13.07 -2.97 2.25
C LEU A 37 12.92 -1.58 1.59
N VAL A 38 13.57 -1.36 0.44
CA VAL A 38 13.49 -0.11 -0.32
C VAL A 38 12.11 -0.01 -0.97
N ASP A 39 11.60 -1.10 -1.54
CA ASP A 39 10.25 -1.14 -2.11
C ASP A 39 9.19 -0.83 -1.05
N LEU A 40 9.30 -1.41 0.16
CA LEU A 40 8.35 -1.18 1.26
C LEU A 40 8.42 0.26 1.79
N ASP A 41 9.61 0.80 2.02
CA ASP A 41 9.79 2.19 2.47
C ASP A 41 9.39 3.21 1.39
N GLN A 42 9.62 2.89 0.11
CA GLN A 42 9.12 3.71 -0.99
C GLN A 42 7.59 3.75 -1.01
N ALA A 43 6.93 2.59 -0.89
CA ALA A 43 5.46 2.51 -0.83
C ALA A 43 4.91 3.26 0.38
N PHE A 44 5.54 3.11 1.55
CA PHE A 44 5.19 3.86 2.75
C PHE A 44 5.26 5.38 2.52
N GLY A 45 6.37 5.85 1.95
CA GLY A 45 6.57 7.27 1.69
C GLY A 45 5.63 7.84 0.63
N GLN A 46 5.33 7.06 -0.41
CA GLN A 46 4.34 7.41 -1.42
C GLN A 46 2.94 7.54 -0.80
N GLN A 47 2.51 6.57 0.02
CA GLN A 47 1.22 6.63 0.68
C GLN A 47 1.13 7.81 1.68
N SER A 48 2.19 8.04 2.48
CA SER A 48 2.25 9.22 3.35
C SER A 48 2.06 10.50 2.55
N SER A 49 2.77 10.64 1.42
CA SER A 49 2.67 11.80 0.53
C SER A 49 1.25 12.01 -0.01
N LEU A 50 0.58 10.95 -0.46
CA LEU A 50 -0.81 11.01 -0.91
C LEU A 50 -1.76 11.42 0.23
N ASN A 51 -1.59 10.85 1.42
CA ASN A 51 -2.46 11.16 2.56
C ASN A 51 -2.34 12.65 2.95
N TYR A 52 -1.14 13.23 2.92
CA TYR A 52 -0.96 14.67 3.16
C TYR A 52 -1.50 15.53 2.01
N GLU A 53 -1.35 15.11 0.76
CA GLU A 53 -1.93 15.81 -0.39
C GLU A 53 -3.47 15.82 -0.34
N GLU A 54 -4.08 14.71 0.04
CA GLU A 54 -5.53 14.62 0.28
C GLU A 54 -5.96 15.53 1.43
N MET A 55 -5.21 15.55 2.52
CA MET A 55 -5.48 16.44 3.66
C MET A 55 -5.40 17.92 3.28
N VAL A 56 -4.43 18.32 2.45
CA VAL A 56 -4.25 19.72 2.02
C VAL A 56 -5.27 20.12 0.94
N SER A 57 -5.55 19.24 -0.01
CA SER A 57 -6.42 19.54 -1.16
C SER A 57 -7.92 19.31 -0.87
N GLY A 58 -8.24 18.50 0.14
CA GLY A 58 -9.59 18.04 0.45
C GLY A 58 -10.18 17.10 -0.61
N ARG A 59 -9.33 16.52 -1.48
CA ARG A 59 -9.73 15.62 -2.57
C ARG A 59 -8.93 14.31 -2.47
N PRO A 60 -9.53 13.16 -2.83
CA PRO A 60 -8.81 11.89 -2.87
C PRO A 60 -7.55 12.01 -3.73
N ALA A 61 -6.39 11.70 -3.15
CA ALA A 61 -5.13 11.66 -3.87
C ALA A 61 -4.86 10.23 -4.35
N VAL A 62 -4.60 10.06 -5.66
CA VAL A 62 -4.31 8.75 -6.25
C VAL A 62 -2.96 8.79 -6.95
N ALA A 63 -2.10 7.82 -6.64
CA ALA A 63 -0.82 7.69 -7.34
C ALA A 63 -1.07 7.33 -8.82
N PRO A 64 -0.44 8.06 -9.77
CA PRO A 64 -0.46 7.70 -11.17
C PRO A 64 0.07 6.28 -11.41
N LEU A 65 -0.49 5.55 -12.38
CA LEU A 65 -0.06 4.19 -12.72
C LEU A 65 1.46 4.07 -12.93
N ALA A 66 2.08 5.08 -13.55
CA ALA A 66 3.52 5.11 -13.84
C ALA A 66 4.42 5.17 -12.58
N LYS A 67 3.87 5.55 -11.42
CA LYS A 67 4.61 5.66 -10.15
C LYS A 67 4.43 4.45 -9.24
N ARG A 68 3.56 3.49 -9.60
CA ARG A 68 3.29 2.28 -8.82
C ARG A 68 4.51 1.37 -8.78
N GLY A 69 4.97 1.04 -7.57
CA GLY A 69 6.09 0.14 -7.31
C GLY A 69 5.66 -1.32 -7.18
N CYS A 70 6.53 -2.13 -6.59
CA CYS A 70 6.28 -3.56 -6.34
C CYS A 70 5.03 -3.76 -5.47
N VAL A 71 4.91 -2.98 -4.39
CA VAL A 71 3.83 -3.11 -3.41
C VAL A 71 2.48 -2.76 -4.03
N GLU A 72 2.36 -1.63 -4.73
CA GLU A 72 1.12 -1.23 -5.39
C GLU A 72 0.75 -2.19 -6.54
N HIS A 73 1.75 -2.77 -7.22
CA HIS A 73 1.49 -3.79 -8.23
C HIS A 73 0.78 -5.01 -7.62
N ILE A 74 1.27 -5.51 -6.49
CA ILE A 74 0.66 -6.65 -5.78
C ILE A 74 -0.70 -6.25 -5.16
N LEU A 75 -0.79 -5.08 -4.53
CA LEU A 75 -2.00 -4.62 -3.83
C LEU A 75 -3.12 -4.13 -4.75
N LEU A 76 -2.80 -3.60 -5.92
CA LEU A 76 -3.78 -2.99 -6.85
C LEU A 76 -3.79 -3.73 -8.18
N THR A 77 -2.68 -3.74 -8.93
CA THR A 77 -2.66 -4.25 -10.31
C THR A 77 -3.09 -5.72 -10.40
N GLU A 78 -2.57 -6.60 -9.53
CA GLU A 78 -2.97 -8.01 -9.49
C GLU A 78 -4.47 -8.17 -9.19
N ARG A 79 -5.01 -7.35 -8.29
CA ARG A 79 -6.45 -7.37 -7.94
C ARG A 79 -7.33 -6.82 -9.06
N ASP A 80 -6.89 -5.75 -9.71
CA ASP A 80 -7.55 -5.16 -10.87
C ASP A 80 -7.66 -6.19 -12.00
N ALA A 81 -6.58 -6.95 -12.25
CA ALA A 81 -6.56 -8.03 -13.23
C ALA A 81 -7.50 -9.18 -12.87
N VAL A 82 -7.56 -9.57 -11.58
CA VAL A 82 -8.52 -10.58 -11.09
C VAL A 82 -9.95 -10.11 -11.28
N LEU A 83 -10.27 -8.84 -10.98
CA LEU A 83 -11.60 -8.31 -11.22
C LEU A 83 -11.94 -8.29 -12.71
N CYS A 84 -11.02 -7.85 -13.58
CA CYS A 84 -11.22 -7.91 -15.03
C CYS A 84 -11.55 -9.34 -15.48
N ARG A 85 -10.79 -10.34 -15.01
CA ARG A 85 -11.09 -11.75 -15.31
C ARG A 85 -12.50 -12.14 -14.83
N SER A 86 -12.87 -11.77 -13.61
CA SER A 86 -14.18 -12.10 -13.04
C SER A 86 -15.33 -11.45 -13.81
N LEU A 87 -15.19 -10.19 -14.21
CA LEU A 87 -16.15 -9.48 -15.06
C LEU A 87 -16.30 -10.16 -16.41
N ALA A 88 -15.19 -10.52 -17.05
CA ALA A 88 -15.20 -11.23 -18.34
C ALA A 88 -15.84 -12.61 -18.25
N GLN A 89 -15.58 -13.35 -17.16
CA GLN A 89 -16.20 -14.66 -16.90
C GLN A 89 -17.70 -14.53 -16.64
N ALA A 90 -18.12 -13.57 -15.82
CA ALA A 90 -19.53 -13.28 -15.56
C ALA A 90 -20.28 -12.92 -16.85
N ALA A 91 -19.69 -12.07 -17.70
CA ALA A 91 -20.30 -11.69 -18.97
C ALA A 91 -20.45 -12.90 -19.92
N ARG A 92 -19.49 -13.83 -19.94
CA ARG A 92 -19.56 -15.06 -20.75
C ARG A 92 -20.54 -16.10 -20.22
N ALA A 93 -20.79 -16.12 -18.91
CA ALA A 93 -21.72 -17.05 -18.28
C ALA A 93 -23.19 -16.65 -18.48
N GLN A 94 -23.46 -15.40 -18.89
CA GLN A 94 -24.81 -14.94 -19.21
C GLN A 94 -25.30 -15.51 -20.54
N ASN A 95 -26.62 -15.63 -20.65
CA ASN A 95 -27.29 -16.24 -21.79
C ASN A 95 -26.94 -15.48 -23.09
N PRO A 96 -26.40 -16.13 -24.15
CA PRO A 96 -25.95 -15.45 -25.38
C PRO A 96 -27.05 -14.67 -26.12
N SER A 97 -28.31 -14.97 -25.81
CA SER A 97 -29.50 -14.34 -26.38
C SER A 97 -29.89 -13.02 -25.70
N ALA A 98 -29.28 -12.67 -24.57
CA ALA A 98 -29.44 -11.39 -23.88
C ALA A 98 -28.15 -10.57 -23.95
N GLN A 99 -28.24 -9.24 -24.00
CA GLN A 99 -27.06 -8.39 -23.81
C GLN A 99 -26.54 -8.60 -22.38
N PRO A 100 -25.28 -9.06 -22.20
CA PRO A 100 -24.77 -9.31 -20.87
C PRO A 100 -24.60 -8.00 -20.11
N LEU A 101 -25.25 -7.90 -18.95
CA LEU A 101 -25.14 -6.76 -18.04
C LEU A 101 -24.40 -7.20 -16.78
N VAL A 102 -23.16 -6.73 -16.65
CA VAL A 102 -22.29 -7.01 -15.50
C VAL A 102 -21.75 -5.69 -14.97
N VAL A 103 -21.81 -5.50 -13.65
CA VAL A 103 -21.28 -4.32 -12.98
C VAL A 103 -20.22 -4.73 -11.97
N GLY A 104 -19.04 -4.11 -12.06
CA GLY A 104 -17.96 -4.26 -11.09
C GLY A 104 -18.06 -3.19 -10.00
N ALA A 105 -17.80 -3.57 -8.74
CA ALA A 105 -17.80 -2.66 -7.61
C ALA A 105 -16.41 -2.58 -6.97
N VAL A 106 -15.81 -1.39 -6.99
CA VAL A 106 -14.45 -1.13 -6.50
C VAL A 106 -14.32 0.26 -5.87
N GLY A 107 -13.25 0.44 -5.09
CA GLY A 107 -12.81 1.77 -4.67
C GLY A 107 -12.21 2.56 -5.83
N GLU A 108 -12.23 3.89 -5.72
CA GLU A 108 -11.77 4.83 -6.75
C GLU A 108 -10.32 4.58 -7.20
N ALA A 109 -9.44 4.18 -6.27
CA ALA A 109 -8.02 3.87 -6.55
C ALA A 109 -7.80 2.75 -7.60
N HIS A 110 -8.82 1.94 -7.87
CA HIS A 110 -8.76 0.84 -8.84
C HIS A 110 -9.21 1.26 -10.25
N LEU A 111 -9.93 2.36 -10.41
CA LEU A 111 -10.61 2.70 -11.67
C LEU A 111 -9.63 2.87 -12.84
N GLU A 112 -8.56 3.64 -12.64
CA GLU A 112 -7.55 3.87 -13.69
C GLU A 112 -6.86 2.56 -14.09
N GLY A 113 -6.49 1.74 -13.10
CA GLY A 113 -5.82 0.45 -13.33
C GLY A 113 -6.72 -0.56 -14.05
N ILE A 114 -7.99 -0.63 -13.69
CA ILE A 114 -8.98 -1.48 -14.38
C ILE A 114 -9.18 -1.03 -15.82
N ALA A 115 -9.35 0.28 -16.06
CA ALA A 115 -9.54 0.80 -17.42
C ALA A 115 -8.34 0.46 -18.31
N ASP A 116 -7.13 0.75 -17.82
CA ASP A 116 -5.85 0.51 -18.50
C ASP A 116 -5.62 -0.99 -18.81
N LEU A 117 -5.98 -1.88 -17.88
CA LEU A 117 -5.89 -3.33 -18.08
C LEU A 117 -6.98 -3.87 -19.02
N TRP A 118 -8.20 -3.34 -18.92
CA TRP A 118 -9.35 -3.79 -19.70
C TRP A 118 -9.22 -3.44 -21.18
N GLU A 119 -8.92 -2.17 -21.48
CA GLU A 119 -8.77 -1.67 -22.85
C GLU A 119 -7.61 -2.36 -23.57
N GLY A 120 -6.49 -2.55 -22.87
CA GLY A 120 -5.31 -3.25 -23.42
C GLY A 120 -5.40 -4.77 -23.40
N ARG A 121 -6.44 -5.37 -22.81
CA ARG A 121 -6.56 -6.82 -22.52
C ARG A 121 -5.37 -7.43 -21.75
N ARG A 122 -4.54 -6.61 -21.12
CA ARG A 122 -3.30 -7.02 -20.41
C ARG A 122 -3.57 -7.73 -19.09
N TRP A 123 -4.81 -7.70 -18.60
CA TRP A 123 -5.19 -8.47 -17.41
C TRP A 123 -4.96 -9.97 -17.59
N GLN A 124 -5.00 -10.49 -18.82
CA GLN A 124 -4.72 -11.91 -19.11
C GLN A 124 -3.27 -12.23 -18.78
N ASP A 125 -2.34 -11.42 -19.27
CA ASP A 125 -0.91 -11.56 -19.03
C ASP A 125 -0.60 -11.49 -17.53
N VAL A 126 -1.20 -10.54 -16.80
CA VAL A 126 -1.01 -10.41 -15.35
C VAL A 126 -1.51 -11.67 -14.62
N ILE A 127 -2.66 -12.21 -15.01
CA ILE A 127 -3.20 -13.44 -14.40
C ILE A 127 -2.30 -14.64 -14.68
N ASP A 128 -1.82 -14.78 -15.91
CA ASP A 128 -0.94 -15.87 -16.29
C ASP A 128 0.39 -15.77 -15.53
N GLU A 129 0.97 -14.56 -15.44
CA GLU A 129 2.16 -14.24 -14.64
C GLU A 129 2.02 -14.60 -13.16
N MET A 130 0.84 -14.36 -12.57
CA MET A 130 0.53 -14.76 -11.19
C MET A 130 0.48 -16.29 -11.03
N GLY A 131 -0.06 -17.00 -12.02
CA GLY A 131 -0.23 -18.46 -12.00
C GLY A 131 1.07 -19.22 -12.28
N THR A 132 1.94 -18.70 -13.15
CA THR A 132 3.23 -19.31 -13.49
C THR A 132 4.32 -18.99 -12.46
N GLY A 133 4.11 -17.95 -11.64
CA GLY A 133 5.16 -17.42 -10.80
C GLY A 133 6.36 -16.98 -11.64
N THR A 134 6.10 -16.20 -12.70
CA THR A 134 7.11 -15.49 -13.52
C THR A 134 6.83 -13.97 -13.59
N GLY A 135 5.97 -13.47 -12.71
CA GLY A 135 5.37 -12.15 -12.84
C GLY A 135 6.30 -10.97 -12.61
N ARG A 136 5.86 -9.78 -13.03
CA ARG A 136 6.59 -8.52 -12.84
C ARG A 136 6.99 -8.27 -11.39
N ALA A 137 6.15 -8.65 -10.42
CA ALA A 137 6.43 -8.63 -8.97
C ALA A 137 7.66 -9.46 -8.56
N GLN A 138 8.01 -10.46 -9.35
CA GLN A 138 9.15 -11.36 -9.12
C GLN A 138 10.44 -10.86 -9.76
N LYS A 139 10.35 -9.86 -10.65
CA LYS A 139 11.53 -9.14 -11.16
C LYS A 139 12.11 -8.18 -10.11
N PHE A 140 11.36 -7.91 -9.03
CA PHE A 140 11.85 -7.17 -7.89
C PHE A 140 12.76 -8.07 -7.04
N ARG A 141 13.74 -7.45 -6.38
CA ARG A 141 14.82 -8.19 -5.72
C ARG A 141 14.26 -8.96 -4.53
N HIS A 142 14.52 -10.27 -4.48
CA HIS A 142 14.24 -11.05 -3.29
C HIS A 142 14.94 -10.47 -2.07
N ALA A 143 14.23 -10.49 -0.95
CA ALA A 143 14.73 -10.14 0.38
C ALA A 143 16.07 -10.81 0.67
N LYS A 144 17.03 -10.04 1.20
CA LYS A 144 18.19 -10.62 1.88
C LYS A 144 17.74 -11.21 3.23
N PRO A 145 18.21 -12.42 3.62
CA PRO A 145 17.98 -12.96 4.96
C PRO A 145 18.51 -12.02 6.05
N GLY A 146 17.84 -11.95 7.21
CA GLY A 146 18.32 -11.23 8.41
C GLY A 146 17.78 -9.81 8.62
N ALA A 147 16.53 -9.53 8.23
CA ALA A 147 15.84 -8.28 8.51
C ALA A 147 14.31 -8.49 8.56
N GLU A 148 13.87 -9.64 9.06
CA GLU A 148 12.45 -10.03 9.01
C GLU A 148 11.58 -9.13 9.88
N GLY A 149 12.08 -8.72 11.05
CA GLY A 149 11.36 -7.80 11.94
C GLY A 149 11.16 -6.43 11.31
N VAL A 150 12.21 -5.85 10.72
CA VAL A 150 12.15 -4.56 10.01
C VAL A 150 11.16 -4.64 8.83
N ARG A 151 11.27 -5.69 8.01
CA ARG A 151 10.38 -5.96 6.89
C ARG A 151 8.93 -6.02 7.32
N ARG A 152 8.63 -6.80 8.37
CA ARG A 152 7.27 -6.96 8.86
C ARG A 152 6.69 -5.63 9.33
N ALA A 153 7.46 -4.86 10.10
CA ALA A 153 7.05 -3.55 10.58
C ALA A 153 6.80 -2.55 9.44
N LEU A 154 7.64 -2.56 8.40
CA LEU A 154 7.42 -1.73 7.19
C LEU A 154 6.16 -2.14 6.45
N LEU A 155 5.97 -3.44 6.20
CA LEU A 155 4.78 -3.97 5.52
C LEU A 155 3.50 -3.60 6.28
N GLU A 156 3.47 -3.85 7.58
CA GLU A 156 2.33 -3.46 8.44
C GLU A 156 2.10 -1.95 8.42
N SER A 157 3.16 -1.15 8.37
CA SER A 157 3.06 0.31 8.29
C SER A 157 2.48 0.78 6.95
N VAL A 158 2.85 0.15 5.83
CA VAL A 158 2.23 0.42 4.52
C VAL A 158 0.75 0.06 4.56
N ILE A 159 0.41 -1.16 5.01
CA ILE A 159 -0.99 -1.61 5.08
C ILE A 159 -1.82 -0.71 5.98
N ARG A 160 -1.30 -0.27 7.13
CA ARG A 160 -1.96 0.67 8.03
C ARG A 160 -2.25 2.02 7.37
N LEU A 161 -1.36 2.51 6.50
CA LEU A 161 -1.57 3.79 5.80
C LEU A 161 -2.46 3.68 4.57
N SER A 162 -2.47 2.53 3.89
CA SER A 162 -3.14 2.34 2.60
C SER A 162 -4.48 1.63 2.69
N CYS A 163 -4.77 0.93 3.79
CA CYS A 163 -5.92 0.02 3.89
C CYS A 163 -6.73 0.24 5.17
N ARG A 164 -7.94 -0.35 5.20
CA ARG A 164 -8.81 -0.36 6.39
C ARG A 164 -8.24 -1.31 7.45
N ASP A 165 -8.58 -1.06 8.72
CA ASP A 165 -8.15 -1.88 9.88
C ASP A 165 -8.43 -3.38 9.73
N SER A 166 -9.50 -3.76 9.02
CA SER A 166 -9.81 -5.17 8.75
C SER A 166 -8.69 -5.88 7.98
N VAL A 167 -8.05 -5.19 7.03
CA VAL A 167 -6.94 -5.73 6.23
C VAL A 167 -5.70 -5.92 7.11
N SER A 168 -5.43 -5.00 8.04
CA SER A 168 -4.34 -5.14 9.01
C SER A 168 -4.53 -6.36 9.92
N SER A 169 -5.75 -6.61 10.39
CA SER A 169 -6.09 -7.80 11.19
C SER A 169 -5.92 -9.10 10.39
N ASP A 170 -6.33 -9.09 9.12
CA ASP A 170 -6.20 -10.23 8.23
C ASP A 170 -4.72 -10.54 7.92
N LEU A 171 -3.90 -9.52 7.68
CA LEU A 171 -2.47 -9.64 7.44
C LEU A 171 -1.78 -10.37 8.61
N ALA A 172 -1.99 -9.91 9.84
CA ALA A 172 -1.40 -10.51 11.03
C ALA A 172 -1.78 -11.98 11.20
N SER A 173 -3.02 -12.33 10.86
CA SER A 173 -3.52 -13.70 10.94
C SER A 173 -2.91 -14.63 9.88
N ASN A 174 -2.46 -14.10 8.74
CA ASN A 174 -1.94 -14.89 7.62
C ASN A 174 -0.42 -15.07 7.61
N LEU A 175 0.32 -14.16 8.25
CA LEU A 175 1.77 -14.14 8.15
C LEU A 175 2.50 -14.84 9.31
N GLY A 176 1.78 -15.34 10.31
CA GLY A 176 2.33 -16.07 11.45
C GLY A 176 3.17 -15.22 12.41
N PRO A 177 3.67 -15.82 13.50
CA PRO A 177 4.48 -15.13 14.50
C PRO A 177 5.88 -14.81 13.96
N LEU A 178 6.44 -13.69 14.42
CA LEU A 178 7.84 -13.35 14.18
C LEU A 178 8.79 -14.18 15.07
N PRO A 179 9.98 -14.55 14.58
CA PRO A 179 11.04 -15.12 15.40
C PRO A 179 11.42 -14.20 16.57
N GLU A 180 11.79 -14.76 17.73
CA GLU A 180 12.10 -14.00 18.94
C GLU A 180 13.28 -13.02 18.76
N ASP A 181 14.28 -13.41 17.98
CA ASP A 181 15.47 -12.62 17.65
C ASP A 181 15.17 -11.42 16.74
N GLU A 182 14.03 -11.44 16.06
CA GLU A 182 13.57 -10.35 15.18
C GLU A 182 12.57 -9.41 15.89
N LEU A 183 12.12 -9.73 17.11
CA LEU A 183 11.14 -8.91 17.83
C LEU A 183 11.65 -7.51 18.16
N ALA A 184 12.94 -7.38 18.49
CA ALA A 184 13.52 -6.08 18.82
C ALA A 184 13.55 -5.16 17.59
N SER A 185 14.04 -5.66 16.45
CA SER A 185 14.11 -4.90 15.19
C SER A 185 12.70 -4.52 14.70
N TYR A 186 11.74 -5.42 14.86
CA TYR A 186 10.32 -5.16 14.62
C TYR A 186 9.78 -4.02 15.48
N GLN A 187 9.92 -4.10 16.81
CA GLN A 187 9.37 -3.09 17.73
C GLN A 187 9.93 -1.70 17.46
N PHE A 188 11.25 -1.60 17.25
CA PHE A 188 11.91 -0.34 16.95
C PHE A 188 11.47 0.24 15.61
N THR A 189 11.44 -0.57 14.56
CA THR A 189 10.96 -0.13 13.24
C THR A 189 9.49 0.29 13.31
N HIS A 190 8.67 -0.49 14.00
CA HIS A 190 7.24 -0.22 14.15
C HIS A 190 6.99 1.11 14.88
N GLU A 191 7.75 1.41 15.93
CA GLU A 191 7.69 2.70 16.62
C GLU A 191 8.13 3.85 15.71
N LEU A 192 9.26 3.70 15.02
CA LEU A 192 9.79 4.72 14.13
C LEU A 192 8.80 5.06 13.01
N TYR A 193 8.29 4.04 12.30
CA TYR A 193 7.31 4.19 11.21
C TYR A 193 5.87 4.45 11.69
N GLY A 194 5.62 4.33 13.00
CA GLY A 194 4.41 4.81 13.65
C GLY A 194 4.45 6.30 14.00
N SER A 195 5.62 6.94 13.92
CA SER A 195 5.80 8.33 14.36
C SER A 195 5.41 9.36 13.29
N THR A 196 4.87 10.51 13.72
CA THR A 196 4.59 11.66 12.84
C THR A 196 5.86 12.17 12.17
N ARG A 197 7.02 12.10 12.85
CA ARG A 197 8.29 12.52 12.28
C ARG A 197 8.68 11.67 11.07
N MET A 198 8.49 10.35 11.11
CA MET A 198 8.74 9.50 9.95
C MET A 198 7.77 9.78 8.80
N LEU A 199 6.49 10.00 9.10
CA LEU A 199 5.50 10.40 8.08
C LEU A 199 5.90 11.69 7.37
N LEU A 200 6.33 12.72 8.11
CA LEU A 200 6.83 13.99 7.56
C LEU A 200 8.18 13.82 6.84
N ALA A 201 9.06 12.96 7.34
CA ALA A 201 10.36 12.68 6.72
C ALA A 201 10.22 12.09 5.31
N CYS A 202 9.07 11.52 4.98
CA CYS A 202 8.76 11.00 3.65
C CYS A 202 8.39 12.06 2.61
N LEU A 203 8.03 13.27 3.04
CA LEU A 203 7.48 14.31 2.18
C LEU A 203 8.55 15.03 1.37
N THR A 204 8.19 15.55 0.20
CA THR A 204 9.04 16.47 -0.55
C THR A 204 9.18 17.82 0.16
N ARG A 205 10.20 18.61 -0.20
CA ARG A 205 10.39 19.97 0.34
C ARG A 205 9.16 20.86 0.16
N GLU A 206 8.51 20.74 -1.00
CA GLU A 206 7.31 21.49 -1.34
C GLU A 206 6.14 21.10 -0.41
N GLN A 207 5.90 19.80 -0.24
CA GLN A 207 4.86 19.30 0.67
C GLN A 207 5.14 19.68 2.12
N LEU A 208 6.38 19.60 2.59
CA LEU A 208 6.76 20.06 3.92
C LEU A 208 6.44 21.55 4.14
N THR A 209 6.69 22.38 3.13
CA THR A 209 6.40 23.83 3.21
C THR A 209 4.89 24.09 3.37
N GLN A 210 4.06 23.25 2.75
CA GLN A 210 2.59 23.35 2.86
C GLN A 210 2.10 22.84 4.22
N VAL A 211 2.55 21.65 4.63
CA VAL A 211 2.08 20.95 5.83
C VAL A 211 2.62 21.56 7.13
N CYS A 212 3.86 22.02 7.13
CA CYS A 212 4.52 22.64 8.27
C CYS A 212 4.55 24.17 8.15
N SER A 213 3.57 24.76 7.48
CA SER A 213 3.45 26.22 7.38
C SER A 213 3.23 26.83 8.78
N GLY A 214 4.19 27.65 9.24
CA GLY A 214 4.15 28.30 10.55
C GLY A 214 5.21 27.84 11.55
N TRP A 215 5.99 26.80 11.23
CA TRP A 215 7.12 26.37 12.04
C TRP A 215 8.31 27.31 11.84
N ARG A 216 9.02 27.65 12.92
CA ARG A 216 10.16 28.60 12.92
C ARG A 216 11.51 27.91 12.74
N CYS A 217 11.54 26.80 12.01
CA CYS A 217 12.75 26.02 11.75
C CYS A 217 12.72 25.43 10.33
N ASP A 218 13.89 25.02 9.83
CA ASP A 218 13.97 24.24 8.60
C ASP A 218 13.61 22.78 8.91
N MET A 219 12.39 22.39 8.53
CA MET A 219 11.92 21.02 8.75
C MET A 219 12.69 19.97 7.95
N GLU A 220 13.39 20.32 6.86
CA GLU A 220 14.27 19.37 6.19
C GLU A 220 15.48 19.02 7.05
N GLU A 221 16.07 20.00 7.72
CA GLU A 221 17.20 19.80 8.63
C GLU A 221 16.76 19.03 9.88
N VAL A 222 15.63 19.42 10.49
CA VAL A 222 15.07 18.75 11.68
C VAL A 222 14.78 17.27 11.42
N LEU A 223 14.31 16.93 10.21
CA LEU A 223 13.97 15.56 9.83
C LEU A 223 15.14 14.79 9.22
N ALA A 224 16.32 15.41 9.04
CA ALA A 224 17.46 14.77 8.38
C ALA A 224 17.90 13.45 9.04
N PRO A 225 17.97 13.32 10.39
CA PRO A 225 18.30 12.05 11.03
C PRO A 225 17.27 10.95 10.73
N VAL A 226 15.98 11.31 10.77
CA VAL A 226 14.88 10.39 10.44
C VAL A 226 14.92 9.96 8.97
N ARG A 227 15.28 10.87 8.06
CA ARG A 227 15.48 10.56 6.64
C ARG A 227 16.65 9.61 6.42
N GLN A 228 17.75 9.77 7.14
CA GLN A 228 18.92 8.89 7.01
C GLN A 228 18.62 7.45 7.43
N ALA A 229 17.72 7.24 8.40
CA ALA A 229 17.30 5.91 8.81
C ALA A 229 16.47 5.16 7.74
N ARG A 230 15.97 5.84 6.72
CA ARG A 230 15.09 5.25 5.69
C ARG A 230 15.84 4.36 4.69
N PRO A 231 15.36 3.14 4.39
CA PRO A 231 15.92 2.28 3.36
C PRO A 231 16.09 2.93 1.99
N VAL A 232 15.17 3.77 1.52
CA VAL A 232 15.31 4.48 0.23
C VAL A 232 16.52 5.42 0.19
N ASN A 233 17.02 5.83 1.36
CA ASN A 233 18.20 6.67 1.51
C ASN A 233 19.45 5.88 1.91
N GLY A 234 19.39 4.54 1.89
CA GLY A 234 20.47 3.65 2.30
C GLY A 234 20.51 3.32 3.80
N GLY A 235 19.53 3.78 4.57
CA GLY A 235 19.37 3.43 5.98
C GLY A 235 18.91 1.99 6.21
N SER A 236 19.01 1.52 7.45
CA SER A 236 18.59 0.17 7.84
C SER A 236 17.08 0.01 8.02
N GLY A 237 16.32 1.12 8.11
CA GLY A 237 14.93 1.13 8.56
C GLY A 237 14.74 1.00 10.08
N CYS A 238 15.82 0.73 10.82
CA CYS A 238 15.83 0.54 12.26
C CYS A 238 17.07 1.22 12.85
N ASP A 239 16.87 2.31 13.58
CA ASP A 239 17.94 3.05 14.25
C ASP A 239 17.58 3.25 15.73
N LEU A 240 18.29 2.51 16.60
CA LEU A 240 18.03 2.50 18.04
C LEU A 240 18.37 3.84 18.68
N ASP A 241 19.49 4.44 18.31
CA ASP A 241 19.96 5.70 18.91
C ASP A 241 18.98 6.81 18.56
N LEU A 242 18.51 6.85 17.31
CA LEU A 242 17.46 7.76 16.88
C LEU A 242 16.17 7.55 17.68
N ILE A 243 15.72 6.31 17.87
CA ILE A 243 14.48 6.03 18.63
C ILE A 243 14.61 6.48 20.08
N LEU A 244 15.75 6.22 20.72
CA LEU A 244 16.01 6.66 22.08
C LEU A 244 15.98 8.19 22.17
N GLU A 245 16.55 8.90 21.20
CA GLU A 245 16.46 10.36 21.11
C GLU A 245 15.02 10.84 20.89
N LEU A 246 14.25 10.19 20.01
CA LEU A 246 12.86 10.55 19.77
C LEU A 246 11.98 10.36 21.03
N ARG A 247 12.29 9.35 21.85
CA ARG A 247 11.62 9.10 23.14
C ARG A 247 11.96 10.16 24.19
N THR A 248 13.20 10.65 24.22
CA THR A 248 13.60 11.69 25.20
C THR A 248 13.06 13.07 24.83
N LEU A 249 12.90 13.36 23.53
CA LEU A 249 12.32 14.62 23.04
C LEU A 249 10.83 14.81 23.36
N HIS A 250 10.10 13.76 23.80
CA HIS A 250 8.72 13.93 24.29
C HIS A 250 8.63 14.65 25.64
N PHE A 251 9.76 14.83 26.35
CA PHE A 251 9.79 15.46 27.68
C PHE A 251 10.18 16.95 27.65
N GLU A 252 10.55 17.50 26.50
CA GLU A 252 10.97 18.90 26.36
C GLU A 252 10.20 19.58 25.22
N LEU A 253 8.95 19.98 25.50
CA LEU A 253 8.33 21.08 24.75
C LEU A 253 8.54 22.36 25.57
N PRO A 254 9.36 23.32 25.09
CA PRO A 254 9.43 24.63 25.70
C PRO A 254 8.06 25.32 25.54
N ASN A 255 7.55 25.87 26.64
CA ASN A 255 6.42 26.80 26.62
C ASN A 255 6.70 28.02 25.74
#